data_AF-A0AAP6VFU0-F1
#
_entry.id   AF-A0AAP6VFU0-F1
#
_cell.length_a   1.000
_cell.length_b   1.000
_cell.length_c   1.000
_cell.angle_alpha   90.00
_cell.angle_beta   90.00
_cell.angle_gamma   90.00
#
_symmetry.space_group_name_H-M   'P 1'
#
loop_
_entity.id
_entity.type
_entity.pdbx_description
1 polymer ?
#
loop_
_entity_poly.entity_id
_entity_poly.type
_entity_poly.pdbx_seq_one_letter_code
_entity_poly.pdbx_strand_id
1 'polypeptide(L)'
;MKKDWHQADIIAALHKQRTSMAALSRSAGLSASTLANALVRPWPKGEWLVAEALGIHPAEIWPSRYYSQDGELIDRKIRIRTKSR
;
A
#
# COMPACT_ATOMS: atom_id res chain seq x y z
N MET A 1 3.13 17.86 9.37
CA MET A 1 3.55 16.55 8.81
C MET A 1 2.35 15.63 8.80
N LYS A 2 1.89 15.17 7.62
CA LYS A 2 0.86 14.12 7.57
C LYS A 2 1.48 12.81 8.06
N LYS A 3 0.82 12.13 8.98
CA LYS A 3 1.30 10.89 9.61
C LYS A 3 0.77 9.70 8.83
N ASP A 4 1.59 8.66 8.71
CA ASP A 4 1.16 7.40 8.12
C ASP A 4 0.02 6.79 8.92
N TRP A 5 -0.91 6.14 8.22
CA TRP A 5 -2.00 5.41 8.85
C TRP A 5 -1.47 4.35 9.78
N HIS A 6 -2.18 4.13 10.89
CA HIS A 6 -1.85 3.01 11.75
C HIS A 6 -2.16 1.70 11.04
N GLN A 7 -1.38 0.65 11.33
CA GLN A 7 -1.57 -0.68 10.74
C GLN A 7 -3.01 -1.20 10.92
N ALA A 8 -3.57 -0.96 12.11
CA ALA A 8 -4.95 -1.32 12.44
C ALA A 8 -5.99 -0.54 11.63
N ASP A 9 -5.75 0.73 11.31
CA ASP A 9 -6.67 1.56 10.52
C ASP A 9 -6.75 1.05 9.08
N ILE A 10 -5.61 0.63 8.52
CA ILE A 10 -5.55 0.02 7.19
C ILE A 10 -6.36 -1.28 7.18
N ILE A 11 -6.15 -2.16 8.17
CA ILE A 11 -6.90 -3.43 8.28
C ILE A 11 -8.40 -3.15 8.46
N ALA A 12 -8.76 -2.19 9.32
CA ALA A 12 -10.15 -1.81 9.54
C ALA A 12 -10.81 -1.25 8.28
N ALA A 13 -10.09 -0.42 7.51
CA ALA A 13 -10.58 0.12 6.25
C ALA A 13 -10.79 -0.98 5.20
N LEU A 14 -9.87 -1.95 5.12
CA LEU A 14 -10.04 -3.13 4.25
C LEU A 14 -11.28 -3.94 4.65
N HIS A 15 -11.48 -4.16 5.95
CA HIS A 15 -12.65 -4.88 6.46
C HIS A 15 -13.95 -4.11 6.18
N LYS A 16 -13.95 -2.78 6.25
CA LYS A 16 -15.09 -1.93 5.85
C LYS A 16 -15.42 -2.09 4.36
N GLN A 17 -14.41 -2.30 3.52
CA GLN A 17 -14.57 -2.65 2.10
C GLN A 17 -14.88 -4.14 1.85
N ARG A 18 -15.22 -4.91 2.91
CA ARG A 18 -15.47 -6.36 2.86
C ARG A 18 -14.31 -7.16 2.26
N THR A 19 -13.09 -6.65 2.35
CA THR A 19 -11.88 -7.34 1.90
C THR A 19 -10.91 -7.56 3.05
N SER A 20 -9.89 -8.39 2.84
CA SER A 20 -8.83 -8.62 3.81
C SER A 20 -7.46 -8.65 3.15
N MET A 21 -6.42 -8.44 3.94
CA MET A 21 -5.03 -8.54 3.48
C MET A 21 -4.75 -9.88 2.78
N ALA A 22 -5.26 -10.98 3.32
CA ALA A 22 -5.10 -12.30 2.74
C ALA A 22 -5.90 -12.48 1.43
N ALA A 23 -7.07 -11.85 1.32
CA ALA A 23 -7.86 -11.85 0.09
C ALA A 23 -7.15 -11.05 -1.02
N LEU A 24 -6.63 -9.87 -0.69
CA LEU A 24 -5.85 -9.05 -1.62
C LEU A 24 -4.58 -9.75 -2.09
N SER A 25 -3.85 -10.40 -1.17
CA SER A 25 -2.65 -11.14 -1.55
C SER A 25 -2.96 -12.24 -2.57
N ARG A 26 -4.05 -13.00 -2.34
CA ARG A 26 -4.52 -14.04 -3.27
C ARG A 26 -4.94 -13.45 -4.63
N SER A 27 -5.67 -12.34 -4.63
CA SER A 27 -6.06 -11.64 -5.87
C SER A 27 -4.85 -11.16 -6.67
N ALA A 28 -3.79 -10.75 -5.99
CA ALA A 28 -2.52 -10.33 -6.62
C ALA A 28 -1.59 -11.49 -7.01
N GLY A 29 -1.98 -12.75 -6.79
CA GLY A 29 -1.15 -13.93 -7.07
C GLY A 29 0.05 -14.09 -6.12
N LEU A 30 -0.05 -13.52 -4.91
CA LEU A 30 0.98 -13.55 -3.87
C LEU A 30 0.60 -14.51 -2.74
N SER A 31 1.59 -14.97 -1.96
CA SER A 31 1.29 -15.76 -0.76
C SER A 31 0.55 -14.89 0.26
N ALA A 32 -0.38 -15.47 1.04
CA ALA A 32 -1.23 -14.72 1.97
C ALA A 32 -0.48 -13.80 2.95
N SER A 33 0.77 -14.15 3.30
CA SER A 33 1.63 -13.37 4.19
C SER A 33 2.48 -12.31 3.48
N THR A 34 2.68 -12.40 2.16
CA THR A 34 3.57 -11.48 1.43
C THR A 34 3.06 -10.04 1.50
N LEU A 35 1.74 -9.83 1.34
CA LEU A 35 1.15 -8.49 1.38
C LEU A 35 1.22 -7.84 2.77
N ALA A 36 1.19 -8.63 3.84
CA ALA A 36 1.34 -8.11 5.20
C ALA A 36 2.69 -7.40 5.43
N ASN A 37 3.73 -7.77 4.68
CA ASN A 37 5.03 -7.11 4.76
C ASN A 37 4.98 -5.64 4.31
N ALA A 38 4.03 -5.24 3.46
CA ALA A 38 3.86 -3.85 3.01
C ALA A 38 3.56 -2.88 4.17
N LEU A 39 2.95 -3.41 5.23
CA LEU A 39 2.58 -2.65 6.40
C LEU A 39 3.79 -2.30 7.28
N VAL A 40 4.83 -3.16 7.26
CA VAL A 40 6.02 -3.01 8.11
C VAL A 40 7.19 -2.38 7.35
N ARG A 41 7.35 -2.70 6.06
CA ARG A 41 8.47 -2.22 5.23
C ARG A 41 7.97 -1.48 3.99
N PRO A 42 8.69 -0.45 3.52
CA PRO A 42 8.38 0.22 2.26
C PRO A 42 8.37 -0.76 1.09
N TRP A 43 7.18 -1.07 0.60
CA TRP A 43 7.00 -1.98 -0.53
C TRP A 43 6.02 -1.38 -1.53
N PRO A 44 6.52 -0.61 -2.52
CA PRO A 44 5.66 0.15 -3.43
C PRO A 44 4.57 -0.71 -4.07
N LYS A 45 4.88 -1.91 -4.56
CA LYS A 45 3.86 -2.78 -5.17
C LYS A 45 2.75 -3.17 -4.19
N GLY A 46 3.11 -3.50 -2.95
CA GLY A 46 2.12 -3.86 -1.93
C GLY A 46 1.30 -2.67 -1.45
N GLU A 47 1.94 -1.52 -1.29
CA GLU A 47 1.28 -0.24 -0.96
C GLU A 47 0.23 0.12 -2.01
N TRP A 48 0.58 0.01 -3.30
CA TRP A 48 -0.35 0.25 -4.40
C TRP A 48 -1.53 -0.73 -4.39
N LEU A 49 -1.31 -2.02 -4.15
CA LEU A 49 -2.41 -3.01 -4.07
C LEU A 49 -3.41 -2.69 -2.95
N VAL A 50 -2.90 -2.27 -1.78
CA VAL A 50 -3.75 -1.88 -0.65
C VAL A 50 -4.51 -0.59 -0.97
N ALA A 51 -3.83 0.40 -1.55
CA ALA A 51 -4.42 1.68 -1.91
C ALA A 51 -5.50 1.53 -2.99
N GLU A 52 -5.25 0.71 -4.01
CA GLU A 52 -6.20 0.35 -5.06
C GLU A 52 -7.45 -0.33 -4.47
N ALA A 53 -7.27 -1.25 -3.53
CA ALA A 53 -8.39 -1.91 -2.84
C ALA A 53 -9.25 -0.95 -2.01
N LEU A 54 -8.63 0.12 -1.48
CA LEU A 54 -9.32 1.17 -0.73
C LEU A 54 -9.85 2.30 -1.62
N GLY A 55 -9.50 2.31 -2.91
CA GLY A 55 -9.88 3.34 -3.87
C GLY A 55 -9.24 4.71 -3.61
N ILE A 56 -8.10 4.75 -2.90
CA ILE A 56 -7.38 5.99 -2.56
C ILE A 56 -5.94 5.93 -3.05
N HIS A 57 -5.26 7.07 -3.08
CA HIS A 57 -3.84 7.12 -3.47
C HIS A 57 -2.95 6.58 -2.32
N PRO A 58 -1.88 5.81 -2.58
CA PRO A 58 -1.01 5.29 -1.51
C PRO A 58 -0.34 6.40 -0.69
N ALA A 59 -0.19 7.60 -1.24
CA ALA A 59 0.29 8.79 -0.52
C ALA A 59 -0.68 9.29 0.57
N GLU A 60 -1.95 8.88 0.55
CA GLU A 60 -2.89 9.17 1.64
C GLU A 60 -2.68 8.25 2.84
N ILE A 61 -2.31 6.99 2.57
CA ILE A 61 -2.05 5.97 3.60
C ILE A 61 -0.63 6.15 4.17
N TRP A 62 0.35 6.39 3.30
CA TRP A 62 1.77 6.56 3.66
C TRP A 62 2.33 7.91 3.17
N PRO A 63 1.80 9.04 3.63
CA PRO A 63 2.31 10.36 3.25
C PRO A 63 3.81 10.51 3.52
N SER A 64 4.36 9.90 4.57
CA SER A 64 5.79 9.99 4.87
C SER A 64 6.68 9.33 3.81
N ARG A 65 6.14 8.39 3.03
CA ARG A 65 6.87 7.64 2.00
C ARG A 65 6.78 8.29 0.62
N TYR A 66 5.68 9.01 0.37
CA TYR A 66 5.33 9.57 -0.95
C TYR A 66 5.47 11.09 -1.04
N TYR A 67 5.61 11.81 0.07
CA TYR A 67 5.92 13.25 0.03
C TYR A 67 7.37 13.49 0.45
N SER A 68 8.08 14.29 -0.35
CA SER A 68 9.39 14.85 0.04
C SER A 68 9.22 15.88 1.17
N GLN A 69 10.32 16.25 1.80
CA GLN A 69 10.35 17.31 2.81
C GLN A 69 9.85 18.65 2.26
N ASP A 70 9.99 18.86 0.95
CA ASP A 70 9.53 20.05 0.22
C ASP A 70 8.06 19.96 -0.25
N GLY A 71 7.36 18.87 0.07
CA GLY A 71 5.95 18.66 -0.30
C GLY A 71 5.74 18.11 -1.72
N GLU A 72 6.80 17.77 -2.44
CA GLU A 72 6.68 17.15 -3.77
C GLU A 72 6.27 15.67 -3.67
N LEU A 73 5.38 15.25 -4.58
CA LEU A 73 4.94 13.87 -4.68
C LEU A 73 6.03 13.01 -5.36
N ILE A 74 6.61 12.09 -4.60
CA ILE A 74 7.58 11.12 -5.10
C ILE A 74 6.81 9.97 -5.74
N ASP A 75 6.92 9.84 -7.06
CA ASP A 75 6.38 8.67 -7.75
C ASP A 75 7.21 7.42 -7.44
N ARG A 76 6.75 6.64 -6.46
CA ARG A 76 7.36 5.35 -6.10
C ARG A 76 6.98 4.22 -7.05
N LYS A 77 6.05 4.44 -8.00
CA LYS A 77 5.63 3.44 -8.99
C LYS A 77 6.81 3.05 -9.90
N ILE A 78 7.75 3.98 -10.12
CA ILE A 78 9.01 3.72 -10.84
C ILE A 78 9.85 2.59 -10.21
N ARG A 79 9.70 2.34 -8.91
CA ARG A 79 10.42 1.28 -8.17
C ARG A 79 9.73 -0.08 -8.25
N ILE A 80 8.53 -0.14 -8.83
CA ILE A 80 7.82 -1.40 -9.04
C ILE A 80 8.49 -2.10 -10.22
N ARG A 81 9.22 -3.17 -9.93
CA ARG A 81 9.80 -4.02 -10.96
C ARG A 81 8.67 -4.72 -11.72
N THR A 82 8.29 -4.19 -12.87
CA THR A 82 7.47 -4.89 -13.86
C THR A 82 8.33 -6.03 -14.41
N LYS A 83 7.83 -7.26 -14.35
CA LYS A 83 8.43 -8.34 -15.15
C LYS A 83 8.24 -7.91 -16.61
N SER A 84 9.34 -7.63 -17.31
CA SER A 84 9.33 -7.62 -18.77
C SER A 84 8.80 -8.98 -19.20
N ARG A 85 7.71 -8.96 -19.97
CA ARG A 85 7.17 -10.15 -20.60
C ARG A 85 8.11 -10.62 -21.71
#